data_AF-A0A813IGH0-F1
#
_entry.id   AF-A0A813IGH0-F1
#
_cell.length_a   1.000
_cell.length_b   1.000
_cell.length_c   1.000
_cell.angle_alpha   90.00
_cell.angle_beta   90.00
_cell.angle_gamma   90.00
#
_symmetry.space_group_name_H-M   'P 1'
#
loop_
_entity.id
_entity.type
_entity.pdbx_description
1 polymer ?
#
loop_
_entity_poly.entity_id
_entity_poly.type
_entity_poly.pdbx_seq_one_letter_code
_entity_poly.pdbx_strand_id
1 'polypeptide(L)'
;MLEHMLAQLMVAAVDGCIELAHWPKDPDDESSLDGKPGSSCKFPLHETSSGPTVRKILIDQDIHMPQVFFNEIIGFRWDVVSALLGGLAPRLAQVRAPLFLELGVYDGATALRILEAHPEVRYLGADAWDETHYIGCETCTNEFCTNLMDTLIADLEPFGTRAQLINQTTIAAIQSLPDETVDLASVDANHFTEAVVADVIELTRVMKSGGVIVGHDFSPYWFETSLGVLWVANGFRRSVELSADGTWWFPDMGIETDEILAAWPASR
;
A
#
# COMPACT_ATOMS: atom_id res chain seq x y z
N MET A 1 9.11 -7.80 14.13
CA MET A 1 10.52 -7.40 14.38
C MET A 1 11.41 -7.67 13.18
N LEU A 2 11.41 -8.89 12.60
CA LEU A 2 12.15 -9.17 11.37
C LEU A 2 11.67 -8.30 10.18
N GLU A 3 10.35 -8.20 9.98
CA GLU A 3 9.76 -7.34 8.93
C GLU A 3 10.08 -5.86 9.13
N HIS A 4 9.97 -5.34 10.36
CA HIS A 4 10.42 -3.98 10.69
C HIS A 4 11.88 -3.72 10.29
N MET A 5 12.80 -4.63 10.62
CA MET A 5 14.20 -4.50 10.22
C MET A 5 14.35 -4.57 8.70
N LEU A 6 13.58 -5.41 8.01
CA LEU A 6 13.58 -5.51 6.56
C LEU A 6 13.04 -4.24 5.89
N ALA A 7 11.98 -3.63 6.43
CA ALA A 7 11.44 -2.35 5.97
C ALA A 7 12.45 -1.22 6.20
N GLN A 8 13.11 -1.15 7.37
CA GLN A 8 14.19 -0.19 7.62
C GLN A 8 15.38 -0.38 6.67
N LEU A 9 15.79 -1.63 6.45
CA LEU A 9 16.84 -1.96 5.49
C LEU A 9 16.43 -1.58 4.07
N MET A 10 15.15 -1.74 3.72
CA MET A 10 14.62 -1.33 2.43
C MET A 10 14.69 0.18 2.25
N VAL A 11 14.20 0.96 3.21
CA VAL A 11 14.25 2.42 3.15
C VAL A 11 15.70 2.88 3.00
N ALA A 12 16.61 2.34 3.80
CA ALA A 12 18.04 2.65 3.69
C ALA A 12 18.64 2.21 2.33
N ALA A 13 18.17 1.09 1.76
CA ALA A 13 18.58 0.62 0.43
C ALA A 13 18.16 1.61 -0.66
N VAL A 14 16.88 1.98 -0.65
CA VAL A 14 16.27 2.85 -1.67
C VAL A 14 16.86 4.25 -1.57
N ASP A 15 16.92 4.82 -0.36
CA ASP A 15 17.53 6.14 -0.12
C ASP A 15 19.00 6.19 -0.58
N GLY A 16 19.80 5.19 -0.21
CA GLY A 16 21.17 5.08 -0.68
C GLY A 16 21.29 4.93 -2.20
N CYS A 17 20.36 4.23 -2.84
CA CYS A 17 20.31 4.12 -4.30
C CYS A 17 19.92 5.46 -4.99
N ILE A 18 19.03 6.27 -4.37
CA ILE A 18 18.63 7.60 -4.85
C ILE A 18 19.80 8.60 -4.73
N GLU A 19 20.47 8.63 -3.58
CA GLU A 19 21.65 9.49 -3.39
C GLU A 19 22.75 9.17 -4.42
N LEU A 20 22.99 7.88 -4.71
CA LEU A 20 23.92 7.46 -5.76
C LEU A 20 23.41 7.75 -7.19
N ALA A 21 22.10 7.86 -7.39
CA ALA A 21 21.50 8.25 -8.65
C ALA A 21 21.77 9.72 -8.99
N HIS A 22 21.67 10.59 -7.98
CA HIS A 22 21.84 12.03 -8.13
C HIS A 22 23.26 12.54 -7.80
N TRP A 23 24.18 11.64 -7.43
CA TRP A 23 25.57 12.01 -7.15
C TRP A 23 26.22 12.69 -8.37
N PRO A 24 26.79 13.89 -8.21
CA PRO A 24 27.44 14.60 -9.31
C PRO A 24 28.54 13.72 -9.92
N LYS A 25 28.42 13.41 -11.21
CA LYS A 25 29.55 12.91 -11.98
C LYS A 25 30.44 14.10 -12.28
N ASP A 26 31.43 14.35 -11.43
CA ASP A 26 32.52 15.24 -11.79
C ASP A 26 33.30 14.56 -12.93
N PRO A 27 33.26 15.09 -14.16
CA PRO A 27 33.90 14.46 -15.31
C PRO A 27 35.43 14.51 -15.23
N ASP A 28 36.00 15.36 -14.37
CA ASP A 28 37.44 15.54 -14.18
C ASP A 28 37.95 14.86 -12.89
N ASP A 29 37.05 14.31 -12.07
CA ASP A 29 37.41 13.54 -10.89
C ASP A 29 37.64 12.08 -11.25
N GLU A 30 38.88 11.70 -11.56
CA GLU A 30 39.30 10.28 -11.66
C GLU A 30 39.15 9.52 -10.32
N SER A 31 38.84 10.21 -9.23
CA SER A 31 38.44 9.60 -7.97
C SER A 31 36.94 9.28 -7.90
N SER A 32 36.15 9.79 -8.87
CA SER A 32 34.73 9.51 -9.01
C SER A 32 34.51 8.01 -9.06
N LEU A 33 33.45 7.65 -8.37
CA LEU A 33 33.17 6.31 -7.89
C LEU A 33 32.80 5.35 -9.04
N ASP A 34 32.70 5.81 -10.28
CA ASP A 34 32.55 4.96 -11.48
C ASP A 34 33.80 4.09 -11.67
N GLY A 35 33.78 2.88 -11.11
CA GLY A 35 34.82 1.86 -11.28
C GLY A 35 35.55 1.41 -10.01
N LYS A 36 35.29 2.00 -8.84
CA LYS A 36 35.84 1.51 -7.56
C LYS A 36 34.87 0.51 -6.91
N PRO A 37 35.32 -0.70 -6.48
CA PRO A 37 34.46 -1.64 -5.74
C PRO A 37 34.02 -1.00 -4.41
N GLY A 38 32.80 -0.46 -4.37
CA GLY A 38 32.24 0.25 -3.21
C GLY A 38 31.34 1.45 -3.53
N SER A 39 31.18 1.81 -4.80
CA SER A 39 30.34 2.91 -5.30
C SER A 39 28.93 2.55 -5.75
N SER A 40 28.67 1.27 -5.96
CA SER A 40 27.34 0.77 -6.21
C SER A 40 26.53 0.80 -4.91
N CYS A 41 25.21 0.95 -5.03
CA CYS A 41 24.29 0.76 -3.90
C CYS A 41 24.73 -0.50 -3.13
N LYS A 42 24.90 -0.41 -1.81
CA LYS A 42 25.57 -1.46 -1.00
C LYS A 42 24.79 -2.78 -0.91
N PHE A 43 23.57 -2.82 -1.43
CA PHE A 43 22.87 -4.06 -1.73
C PHE A 43 23.48 -4.66 -2.99
N PRO A 44 23.77 -5.97 -3.06
CA PRO A 44 24.46 -6.56 -4.20
C PRO A 44 23.66 -6.33 -5.49
N LEU A 45 23.97 -5.23 -6.17
CA LEU A 45 23.45 -4.85 -7.47
C LEU A 45 24.21 -5.67 -8.51
N HIS A 46 24.03 -6.99 -8.49
CA HIS A 46 24.42 -7.79 -9.64
C HIS A 46 23.65 -7.26 -10.86
N GLU A 47 24.24 -7.35 -12.06
CA GLU A 47 23.54 -6.95 -13.30
C GLU A 47 22.22 -7.73 -13.51
N THR A 48 22.03 -8.84 -12.80
CA THR A 48 20.82 -9.67 -12.76
C THR A 48 19.88 -9.34 -11.60
N SER A 49 20.22 -8.39 -10.72
CA SER A 49 19.36 -7.94 -9.63
C SER A 49 18.36 -6.88 -10.10
N SER A 50 17.30 -6.65 -9.34
CA SER A 50 16.32 -5.60 -9.63
C SER A 50 16.91 -4.19 -9.51
N GLY A 51 18.01 -3.97 -8.78
CA GLY A 51 18.39 -2.62 -8.40
C GLY A 51 18.92 -1.67 -9.50
N PRO A 52 19.59 -2.11 -10.58
CA PRO A 52 19.81 -1.25 -11.76
C PRO A 52 18.50 -0.78 -12.42
N THR A 53 17.50 -1.67 -12.50
CA THR A 53 16.15 -1.33 -12.98
C THR A 53 15.48 -0.33 -12.06
N VAL A 54 15.58 -0.53 -10.74
CA VAL A 54 15.05 0.39 -9.72
C VAL A 54 15.68 1.77 -9.83
N ARG A 55 17.02 1.83 -9.86
CA ARG A 55 17.75 3.09 -10.01
C ARG A 55 17.35 3.80 -11.29
N LYS A 56 17.17 3.05 -12.39
CA LYS A 56 16.68 3.61 -13.65
C LYS A 56 15.26 4.15 -13.53
N ILE A 57 14.34 3.43 -12.90
CA ILE A 57 12.95 3.88 -12.68
C ILE A 57 12.95 5.16 -11.84
N LEU A 58 13.68 5.18 -10.73
CA LEU A 58 13.76 6.34 -9.84
C LEU A 58 14.30 7.59 -10.55
N ILE A 59 15.37 7.44 -11.35
CA ILE A 59 15.93 8.53 -12.18
C ILE A 59 14.95 8.98 -13.26
N ASP A 60 14.42 8.03 -14.03
CA ASP A 60 13.54 8.33 -15.18
C ASP A 60 12.24 9.00 -14.74
N GLN A 61 11.79 8.74 -13.51
CA GLN A 61 10.52 9.21 -12.94
C GLN A 61 10.69 10.39 -11.97
N ASP A 62 11.92 10.89 -11.78
CA ASP A 62 12.24 11.97 -10.83
C ASP A 62 11.65 11.73 -9.43
N ILE A 63 11.75 10.48 -8.95
CA ILE A 63 11.22 10.08 -7.65
C ILE A 63 12.21 10.49 -6.57
N HIS A 64 11.84 11.47 -5.76
CA HIS A 64 12.56 11.79 -4.54
C HIS A 64 12.09 10.90 -3.40
N MET A 65 13.01 10.57 -2.49
CA MET A 65 12.66 9.79 -1.31
C MET A 65 11.73 10.63 -0.40
N PRO A 66 10.46 10.22 -0.17
CA PRO A 66 9.61 10.90 0.79
C PRO A 66 10.16 10.73 2.20
N GLN A 67 9.71 11.57 3.12
CA GLN A 67 9.97 11.33 4.54
C GLN A 67 9.26 10.04 4.95
N VAL A 68 10.00 9.13 5.57
CA VAL A 68 9.46 7.87 6.12
C VAL A 68 9.57 7.89 7.63
N PHE A 69 8.45 7.68 8.31
CA PHE A 69 8.36 7.64 9.76
C PHE A 69 8.01 6.24 10.23
N PHE A 70 8.75 5.74 11.22
CA PHE A 70 8.44 4.47 11.86
C PHE A 70 7.60 4.73 13.10
N ASN A 71 6.42 4.14 13.12
CA ASN A 71 5.47 4.28 14.20
C ASN A 71 5.59 3.12 15.20
N GLU A 72 5.26 3.39 16.46
CA GLU A 72 5.31 2.42 17.55
C GLU A 72 4.03 1.59 17.70
N ILE A 73 3.13 1.61 16.71
CA ILE A 73 1.98 0.69 16.71
C ILE A 73 2.51 -0.74 16.54
N ILE A 74 2.43 -1.51 17.61
CA ILE A 74 2.87 -2.91 17.66
C ILE A 74 1.67 -3.81 17.35
N GLY A 75 1.88 -4.75 16.44
CA GLY A 75 0.91 -5.78 16.12
C GLY A 75 1.00 -6.19 14.66
N PHE A 76 -0.03 -6.90 14.22
CA PHE A 76 -0.26 -7.19 12.81
C PHE A 76 -1.11 -6.09 12.16
N ARG A 77 -1.37 -6.21 10.86
CA ARG A 77 -2.06 -5.20 10.07
C ARG A 77 -3.41 -4.81 10.64
N TRP A 78 -4.17 -5.77 11.17
CA TRP A 78 -5.44 -5.48 11.84
C TRP A 78 -5.28 -4.67 13.12
N ASP A 79 -4.16 -4.78 13.84
CA ASP A 79 -3.89 -3.97 15.03
C ASP A 79 -3.58 -2.51 14.62
N VAL A 80 -2.86 -2.32 13.51
CA VAL A 80 -2.59 -1.00 12.92
C VAL A 80 -3.89 -0.36 12.42
N VAL A 81 -4.67 -1.07 11.61
CA VAL A 81 -5.98 -0.61 11.12
C VAL A 81 -6.92 -0.29 12.28
N SER A 82 -6.95 -1.14 13.31
CA SER A 82 -7.73 -0.94 14.54
C SER A 82 -7.32 0.34 15.27
N ALA A 83 -6.02 0.61 15.41
CA ALA A 83 -5.52 1.83 16.02
C ALA A 83 -5.88 3.09 15.22
N LEU A 84 -5.79 3.02 13.89
CA LEU A 84 -6.18 4.12 12.99
C LEU A 84 -7.68 4.41 13.08
N LEU A 85 -8.53 3.38 13.04
CA LEU A 85 -9.97 3.51 13.27
C LEU A 85 -10.27 4.11 14.64
N GLY A 86 -9.57 3.67 15.69
CA GLY A 86 -9.67 4.23 17.04
C GLY A 86 -9.25 5.70 17.13
N GLY A 87 -8.30 6.15 16.29
CA GLY A 87 -7.93 7.56 16.17
C GLY A 87 -8.97 8.41 15.42
N LEU A 88 -9.67 7.81 14.45
CA LEU A 88 -10.76 8.45 13.71
C LEU A 88 -12.06 8.51 14.53
N ALA A 89 -12.34 7.49 15.34
CA ALA A 89 -13.60 7.34 16.06
C ALA A 89 -13.95 8.56 16.95
N PRO A 90 -13.06 9.15 17.78
CA PRO A 90 -13.39 10.35 18.54
C PRO A 90 -13.79 11.57 17.69
N ARG A 91 -13.29 11.64 16.44
CA ARG A 91 -13.62 12.69 15.48
C ARG A 91 -14.96 12.43 14.77
N LEU A 92 -15.32 11.16 14.56
CA LEU A 92 -16.47 10.72 13.76
C LEU A 92 -17.69 10.28 14.59
N ALA A 93 -17.48 9.74 15.79
CA ALA A 93 -18.49 9.10 16.65
C ALA A 93 -19.56 10.08 17.18
N GLN A 94 -19.35 11.39 17.02
CA GLN A 94 -20.39 12.38 17.27
C GLN A 94 -21.39 12.52 16.11
N VAL A 95 -21.14 11.87 14.96
CA VAL A 95 -21.88 12.11 13.71
C VAL A 95 -22.37 10.82 13.05
N ARG A 96 -21.53 9.77 12.93
CA ARG A 96 -21.91 8.50 12.28
C ARG A 96 -20.88 7.37 12.45
N ALA A 97 -21.31 6.15 12.10
CA ALA A 97 -20.44 4.98 11.94
C ALA A 97 -19.40 5.19 10.82
N PRO A 98 -18.11 4.87 11.05
CA PRO A 98 -17.08 4.89 10.01
C PRO A 98 -17.28 3.75 9.00
N LEU A 99 -17.00 4.02 7.73
CA LEU A 99 -16.93 3.01 6.68
C LEU A 99 -15.46 2.62 6.42
N PHE A 100 -15.15 1.36 6.66
CA PHE A 100 -13.87 0.73 6.32
C PHE A 100 -14.01 -0.06 5.02
N LEU A 101 -13.21 0.30 4.01
CA LEU A 101 -13.05 -0.42 2.74
C LEU A 101 -11.75 -1.24 2.78
N GLU A 102 -11.82 -2.54 2.54
CA GLU A 102 -10.65 -3.41 2.39
C GLU A 102 -10.54 -3.88 0.94
N LEU A 103 -9.39 -3.63 0.30
CA LEU A 103 -9.07 -4.07 -1.05
C LEU A 103 -8.06 -5.23 -0.96
N GLY A 104 -8.42 -6.40 -1.47
CA GLY A 104 -7.63 -7.62 -1.30
C GLY A 104 -7.97 -8.30 0.02
N VAL A 105 -9.19 -8.81 0.11
CA VAL A 105 -9.73 -9.38 1.35
C VAL A 105 -9.15 -10.76 1.63
N TYR A 106 -8.87 -11.54 0.58
CA TYR A 106 -8.47 -12.93 0.69
C TYR A 106 -9.43 -13.70 1.63
N ASP A 107 -8.93 -14.32 2.70
CA ASP A 107 -9.68 -15.08 3.70
C ASP A 107 -10.41 -14.21 4.75
N GLY A 108 -10.26 -12.89 4.68
CA GLY A 108 -10.93 -11.92 5.56
C GLY A 108 -10.43 -11.87 7.00
N ALA A 109 -9.21 -12.35 7.28
CA ALA A 109 -8.63 -12.27 8.63
C ALA A 109 -8.66 -10.85 9.21
N THR A 110 -8.34 -9.83 8.41
CA THR A 110 -8.43 -8.42 8.83
C THR A 110 -9.87 -8.01 9.11
N ALA A 111 -10.79 -8.26 8.17
CA ALA A 111 -12.21 -7.97 8.29
C ALA A 111 -12.80 -8.48 9.61
N LEU A 112 -12.58 -9.77 9.91
CA LEU A 112 -13.11 -10.41 11.13
C LEU A 112 -12.59 -9.71 12.39
N ARG A 113 -11.28 -9.45 12.47
CA ARG A 113 -10.67 -8.78 13.64
C ARG A 113 -11.15 -7.35 13.82
N ILE A 114 -11.31 -6.60 12.73
CA ILE A 114 -11.81 -5.22 12.79
C ILE A 114 -13.28 -5.20 13.21
N LEU A 115 -14.10 -6.08 12.62
CA LEU A 115 -15.51 -6.19 12.97
C LEU A 115 -15.68 -6.58 14.45
N GLU A 116 -14.93 -7.54 14.96
CA GLU A 116 -14.97 -7.93 16.38
C GLU A 116 -14.57 -6.78 17.33
N ALA A 117 -13.51 -6.05 16.98
CA ALA A 117 -12.96 -4.99 17.84
C ALA A 117 -13.77 -3.68 17.80
N HIS A 118 -14.43 -3.38 16.68
CA HIS A 118 -15.14 -2.11 16.43
C HIS A 118 -16.60 -2.37 16.00
N PRO A 119 -17.53 -2.54 16.96
CA PRO A 119 -18.94 -2.83 16.67
C PRO A 119 -19.67 -1.74 15.88
N GLU A 120 -19.17 -0.51 15.92
CA GLU A 120 -19.70 0.65 15.21
C GLU A 120 -19.24 0.75 13.75
N VAL A 121 -18.17 0.04 13.37
CA VAL A 121 -17.63 0.06 12.01
C VAL A 121 -18.59 -0.63 11.06
N ARG A 122 -18.83 0.01 9.91
CA ARG A 122 -19.36 -0.63 8.71
C ARG A 122 -18.19 -1.07 7.84
N TYR A 123 -18.20 -2.32 7.45
CA TYR A 123 -17.17 -2.95 6.64
C TYR A 123 -17.66 -3.21 5.22
N LEU A 124 -16.78 -2.95 4.26
CA LEU A 124 -16.93 -3.32 2.87
C LEU A 124 -15.63 -3.94 2.39
N GLY A 125 -15.65 -5.22 2.03
CA GLY A 125 -14.50 -5.92 1.47
C GLY A 125 -14.64 -6.08 -0.04
N ALA A 126 -13.57 -5.84 -0.79
CA ALA A 126 -13.52 -6.07 -2.23
C ALA A 126 -12.37 -6.99 -2.61
N ASP A 127 -12.70 -8.06 -3.33
CA ASP A 127 -11.74 -9.03 -3.87
C ASP A 127 -12.33 -9.64 -5.14
N ALA A 128 -11.48 -10.08 -6.06
CA ALA A 128 -11.93 -10.72 -7.29
C ALA A 128 -12.28 -12.21 -7.07
N TRP A 129 -11.71 -12.85 -6.04
CA TRP A 129 -11.81 -14.31 -5.79
C TRP A 129 -11.71 -15.13 -7.10
N ASP A 130 -10.77 -14.75 -7.95
CA ASP A 130 -10.56 -15.29 -9.29
C ASP A 130 -9.10 -15.73 -9.42
N GLU A 131 -8.87 -17.00 -9.78
CA GLU A 131 -7.53 -17.60 -9.91
C GLU A 131 -6.61 -16.79 -10.83
N THR A 132 -7.18 -16.10 -11.84
CA THR A 132 -6.41 -15.29 -12.80
C THR A 132 -5.82 -14.02 -12.17
N HIS A 133 -6.31 -13.62 -10.99
CA HIS A 133 -5.86 -12.43 -10.27
C HIS A 133 -4.90 -12.76 -9.12
N TYR A 134 -4.79 -14.04 -8.72
CA TYR A 134 -3.81 -14.53 -7.73
C TYR A 134 -2.47 -14.89 -8.41
N ILE A 135 -1.82 -13.89 -9.02
CA ILE A 135 -0.59 -14.08 -9.78
C ILE A 135 0.51 -14.65 -8.87
N GLY A 136 1.13 -15.76 -9.30
CA GLY A 136 2.19 -16.44 -8.53
C GLY A 136 1.69 -17.43 -7.48
N CYS A 137 0.37 -17.60 -7.33
CA CYS A 137 -0.21 -18.61 -6.45
C CYS A 137 -0.60 -19.87 -7.25
N GLU A 138 0.30 -20.85 -7.34
CA GLU A 138 0.03 -22.12 -8.05
C GLU A 138 -1.10 -22.94 -7.41
N THR A 139 -1.44 -22.66 -6.14
CA THR A 139 -2.48 -23.36 -5.38
C THR A 139 -3.84 -22.67 -5.40
N CYS A 140 -3.92 -21.43 -5.91
CA CYS A 140 -5.14 -20.62 -5.91
C CYS A 140 -6.03 -20.98 -7.10
N THR A 141 -6.53 -22.21 -7.15
CA THR A 141 -7.49 -22.65 -8.17
C THR A 141 -8.84 -21.95 -8.01
N ASN A 142 -9.71 -22.01 -9.02
CA ASN A 142 -11.10 -21.57 -8.89
C ASN A 142 -11.85 -22.24 -7.72
N GLU A 143 -11.61 -23.53 -7.48
CA GLU A 143 -12.19 -24.25 -6.34
C GLU A 143 -11.68 -23.69 -5.01
N PHE A 144 -10.38 -23.40 -4.93
CA PHE A 144 -9.79 -22.74 -3.76
C PHE A 144 -10.42 -21.37 -3.51
N CYS A 145 -10.53 -20.53 -4.54
CA CYS A 145 -11.10 -19.19 -4.41
C CYS A 145 -12.58 -19.23 -4.02
N THR A 146 -13.35 -20.15 -4.61
CA THR A 146 -14.77 -20.37 -4.27
C THR A 146 -14.92 -20.79 -2.80
N ASN A 147 -14.14 -21.78 -2.35
CA ASN A 147 -14.20 -22.25 -0.97
C ASN A 147 -13.81 -21.16 0.03
N LEU A 148 -12.83 -20.35 -0.32
CA LEU A 148 -12.36 -19.22 0.49
C LEU A 148 -13.46 -18.14 0.61
N MET A 149 -14.10 -17.77 -0.51
CA MET A 149 -15.23 -16.83 -0.51
C MET A 149 -16.43 -17.37 0.28
N ASP A 150 -16.80 -18.64 0.08
CA ASP A 150 -17.92 -19.27 0.79
C ASP A 150 -17.69 -19.33 2.31
N THR A 151 -16.47 -19.64 2.72
CA THR A 151 -16.07 -19.65 4.14
C THR A 151 -16.16 -18.25 4.73
N LEU A 152 -15.62 -17.25 4.03
CA LEU A 152 -15.67 -15.87 4.49
C LEU A 152 -17.11 -15.33 4.59
N ILE A 153 -17.99 -15.68 3.65
CA ILE A 153 -19.41 -15.31 3.74
C ILE A 153 -20.05 -15.87 5.01
N ALA A 154 -19.76 -17.14 5.33
CA ALA A 154 -20.27 -17.77 6.55
C ALA A 154 -19.71 -17.10 7.82
N ASP A 155 -18.42 -16.77 7.83
CA ASP A 155 -17.77 -16.11 8.96
C ASP A 155 -18.25 -14.65 9.16
N LEU A 156 -18.70 -13.98 8.09
CA LEU A 156 -19.24 -12.63 8.17
C LEU A 156 -20.74 -12.57 8.52
N GLU A 157 -21.48 -13.68 8.43
CA GLU A 157 -22.91 -13.74 8.72
C GLU A 157 -23.30 -13.16 10.10
N PRO A 158 -22.57 -13.44 11.19
CA PRO A 158 -22.90 -12.92 12.52
C PRO A 158 -22.85 -11.39 12.62
N PHE A 159 -22.17 -10.71 11.69
CA PHE A 159 -22.11 -9.25 11.64
C PHE A 159 -23.27 -8.64 10.85
N GLY A 160 -24.08 -9.44 10.17
CA GLY A 160 -25.27 -8.97 9.46
C GLY A 160 -24.99 -7.85 8.46
N THR A 161 -25.84 -6.83 8.43
CA THR A 161 -25.81 -5.81 7.37
C THR A 161 -24.62 -4.85 7.42
N ARG A 162 -23.82 -4.87 8.50
CA ARG A 162 -22.62 -4.03 8.61
C ARG A 162 -21.37 -4.64 8.00
N ALA A 163 -21.41 -5.89 7.53
CA ALA A 163 -20.32 -6.49 6.76
C ALA A 163 -20.84 -6.85 5.37
N GLN A 164 -20.19 -6.33 4.34
CA GLN A 164 -20.56 -6.57 2.95
C GLN A 164 -19.33 -6.91 2.13
N LEU A 165 -19.49 -7.78 1.13
CA LEU A 165 -18.45 -8.13 0.18
C LEU A 165 -18.84 -7.69 -1.23
N ILE A 166 -17.84 -7.26 -2.00
CA ILE A 166 -17.92 -6.97 -3.42
C ILE A 166 -17.00 -7.94 -4.13
N ASN A 167 -17.58 -8.88 -4.89
CA ASN A 167 -16.82 -9.78 -5.75
C ASN A 167 -16.49 -9.09 -7.08
N GLN A 168 -15.46 -8.24 -7.06
CA GLN A 168 -14.96 -7.46 -8.20
C GLN A 168 -13.47 -7.13 -8.01
N THR A 169 -12.80 -6.74 -9.08
CA THR A 169 -11.47 -6.14 -8.98
C THR A 169 -11.51 -4.86 -8.15
N THR A 170 -10.38 -4.48 -7.55
CA THR A 170 -10.25 -3.29 -6.69
C THR A 170 -10.76 -2.03 -7.38
N ILE A 171 -10.30 -1.75 -8.61
CA ILE A 171 -10.72 -0.58 -9.40
C ILE A 171 -12.23 -0.59 -9.64
N ALA A 172 -12.81 -1.72 -10.04
CA ALA A 172 -14.26 -1.80 -10.29
C ALA A 172 -15.06 -1.57 -8.99
N ALA A 173 -14.60 -2.13 -7.88
CA ALA A 173 -15.21 -1.94 -6.58
C ALA A 173 -15.16 -0.46 -6.15
N ILE A 174 -14.00 0.22 -6.27
CA ILE A 174 -13.88 1.64 -5.91
C ILE A 174 -14.77 2.50 -6.83
N GLN A 175 -14.79 2.22 -8.14
CA GLN A 175 -15.62 2.94 -9.12
C GLN A 175 -17.13 2.79 -8.87
N SER A 176 -17.55 1.71 -8.21
CA SER A 176 -18.95 1.52 -7.83
C SER A 176 -19.39 2.38 -6.64
N LEU A 177 -18.44 2.97 -5.91
CA LEU A 177 -18.71 3.76 -4.71
C LEU A 177 -18.90 5.25 -5.03
N PRO A 178 -19.81 5.93 -4.32
CA PRO A 178 -19.93 7.38 -4.42
C PRO A 178 -18.67 8.08 -3.89
N ASP A 179 -18.41 9.27 -4.42
CA ASP A 179 -17.36 10.17 -3.92
C ASP A 179 -17.54 10.44 -2.41
N GLU A 180 -16.43 10.74 -1.73
CA GLU A 180 -16.41 11.12 -0.31
C GLU A 180 -17.29 10.24 0.59
N THR A 181 -17.16 8.91 0.46
CA THR A 181 -17.97 7.92 1.19
C THR A 181 -17.14 7.04 2.14
N VAL A 182 -15.84 6.86 1.91
CA VAL A 182 -14.97 5.96 2.69
C VAL A 182 -14.20 6.74 3.76
N ASP A 183 -14.15 6.22 4.99
CA ASP A 183 -13.43 6.84 6.11
C ASP A 183 -12.01 6.26 6.26
N LEU A 184 -11.85 4.97 6.00
CA LEU A 184 -10.56 4.30 5.94
C LEU A 184 -10.57 3.27 4.81
N ALA A 185 -9.50 3.22 4.03
CA ALA A 185 -9.30 2.21 2.98
C ALA A 185 -7.98 1.47 3.20
N SER A 186 -8.01 0.13 3.14
CA SER A 186 -6.82 -0.72 3.17
C SER A 186 -6.51 -1.27 1.77
N VAL A 187 -5.24 -1.20 1.35
CA VAL A 187 -4.74 -1.71 0.06
C VAL A 187 -3.84 -2.93 0.30
N ASP A 188 -4.27 -4.10 -0.16
CA ASP A 188 -3.59 -5.38 0.06
C ASP A 188 -3.90 -6.41 -1.06
N ALA A 189 -4.27 -5.93 -2.24
CA ALA A 189 -4.76 -6.79 -3.32
C ALA A 189 -3.64 -7.29 -4.24
N ASN A 190 -3.11 -6.38 -5.07
CA ASN A 190 -2.15 -6.71 -6.10
C ASN A 190 -0.83 -5.99 -5.82
N HIS A 191 0.25 -6.76 -5.69
CA HIS A 191 1.56 -6.28 -5.28
C HIS A 191 2.42 -5.69 -6.41
N PHE A 192 1.86 -5.52 -7.62
CA PHE A 192 2.50 -4.79 -8.71
C PHE A 192 2.44 -3.28 -8.48
N THR A 193 3.53 -2.59 -8.83
CA THR A 193 3.69 -1.13 -8.66
C THR A 193 2.50 -0.36 -9.23
N GLU A 194 2.12 -0.67 -10.46
CA GLU A 194 1.06 0.01 -11.20
C GLU A 194 -0.32 -0.22 -10.58
N ALA A 195 -0.54 -1.41 -10.00
CA ALA A 195 -1.81 -1.74 -9.35
C ALA A 195 -1.97 -0.96 -8.03
N VAL A 196 -0.93 -0.93 -7.20
CA VAL A 196 -0.92 -0.13 -5.96
C VAL A 196 -1.14 1.35 -6.25
N VAL A 197 -0.46 1.89 -7.26
CA VAL A 197 -0.65 3.30 -7.64
C VAL A 197 -2.07 3.56 -8.13
N ALA A 198 -2.60 2.69 -8.99
CA ALA A 198 -3.97 2.82 -9.52
C ALA A 198 -5.02 2.78 -8.39
N ASP A 199 -4.88 1.84 -7.45
CA ASP A 199 -5.77 1.72 -6.30
C ASP A 199 -5.74 2.99 -5.44
N VAL A 200 -4.54 3.48 -5.07
CA VAL A 200 -4.45 4.68 -4.23
C VAL A 200 -4.97 5.93 -4.94
N ILE A 201 -4.67 6.08 -6.24
CA ILE A 201 -5.18 7.20 -7.04
C ILE A 201 -6.72 7.14 -7.09
N GLU A 202 -7.32 6.00 -7.41
CA GLU A 202 -8.79 5.90 -7.51
C GLU A 202 -9.45 6.05 -6.12
N LEU A 203 -8.80 5.58 -5.05
CA LEU A 203 -9.28 5.77 -3.69
C LEU A 203 -9.44 7.25 -3.35
N THR A 204 -8.59 8.14 -3.87
CA THR A 204 -8.65 9.58 -3.56
C THR A 204 -10.03 10.20 -3.77
N ARG A 205 -10.78 9.72 -4.76
CA ARG A 205 -12.13 10.19 -5.08
C ARG A 205 -13.17 9.77 -4.03
N VAL A 206 -13.10 8.52 -3.57
CA VAL A 206 -14.09 7.96 -2.64
C VAL A 206 -13.76 8.23 -1.18
N MET A 207 -12.51 8.57 -0.88
CA MET A 207 -12.08 8.91 0.47
C MET A 207 -12.70 10.24 0.89
N LYS A 208 -13.19 10.28 2.13
CA LYS A 208 -13.64 11.52 2.76
C LYS A 208 -12.46 12.39 3.14
N SER A 209 -12.71 13.69 3.24
CA SER A 209 -11.76 14.62 3.85
C SER A 209 -11.37 14.14 5.26
N GLY A 210 -10.06 13.98 5.48
CA GLY A 210 -9.51 13.47 6.74
C GLY A 210 -9.59 11.95 6.91
N GLY A 211 -10.00 11.23 5.87
CA GLY A 211 -9.90 9.77 5.82
C GLY A 211 -8.46 9.29 5.66
N VAL A 212 -8.24 8.00 5.90
CA VAL A 212 -6.91 7.38 5.89
C VAL A 212 -6.83 6.29 4.84
N ILE A 213 -5.78 6.32 4.02
CA ILE A 213 -5.40 5.20 3.17
C ILE A 213 -4.23 4.50 3.85
N VAL A 214 -4.41 3.21 4.11
CA VAL A 214 -3.44 2.28 4.67
C VAL A 214 -3.24 1.14 3.69
N GLY A 215 -2.15 0.42 3.80
CA GLY A 215 -1.96 -0.83 3.07
C GLY A 215 -0.87 -1.67 3.70
N HIS A 216 -0.60 -2.83 3.12
CA HIS A 216 0.38 -3.78 3.64
C HIS A 216 1.56 -3.96 2.68
N ASP A 217 2.46 -4.87 3.06
CA ASP A 217 3.51 -5.39 2.19
C ASP A 217 4.55 -4.36 1.79
N PHE A 218 4.81 -3.36 2.64
CA PHE A 218 5.99 -2.51 2.50
C PHE A 218 7.24 -3.28 2.98
N SER A 219 7.86 -4.05 2.10
CA SER A 219 9.03 -4.87 2.41
C SER A 219 9.91 -5.17 1.19
N PRO A 220 11.18 -5.59 1.40
CA PRO A 220 12.04 -6.05 0.31
C PRO A 220 11.48 -7.24 -0.48
N TYR A 221 10.63 -8.06 0.14
CA TYR A 221 10.01 -9.20 -0.52
C TYR A 221 8.94 -8.74 -1.51
N TRP A 222 8.18 -7.72 -1.12
CA TRP A 222 7.13 -7.07 -1.90
C TRP A 222 7.62 -5.72 -2.42
N PHE A 223 8.71 -5.80 -3.17
CA PHE A 223 9.48 -4.63 -3.57
C PHE A 223 8.67 -3.68 -4.48
N GLU A 224 7.84 -4.22 -5.37
CA GLU A 224 6.98 -3.43 -6.28
C GLU A 224 5.86 -2.70 -5.53
N THR A 225 5.22 -3.33 -4.53
CA THR A 225 4.30 -2.64 -3.62
C THR A 225 4.94 -1.39 -3.03
N SER A 226 6.15 -1.55 -2.49
CA SER A 226 6.88 -0.46 -1.85
C SER A 226 7.24 0.64 -2.85
N LEU A 227 7.62 0.30 -4.09
CA LEU A 227 7.82 1.29 -5.15
C LEU A 227 6.54 2.07 -5.45
N GLY A 228 5.39 1.40 -5.51
CA GLY A 228 4.09 2.04 -5.72
C GLY A 228 3.77 3.04 -4.62
N VAL A 229 3.97 2.64 -3.36
CA VAL A 229 3.80 3.52 -2.19
C VAL A 229 4.70 4.75 -2.25
N LEU A 230 5.98 4.57 -2.59
CA LEU A 230 6.93 5.69 -2.70
C LEU A 230 6.61 6.62 -3.87
N TRP A 231 6.18 6.07 -5.01
CA TRP A 231 5.74 6.85 -6.16
C TRP A 231 4.55 7.74 -5.79
N VAL A 232 3.54 7.14 -5.16
CA VAL A 232 2.35 7.85 -4.65
C VAL A 232 2.76 8.93 -3.65
N ALA A 233 3.57 8.60 -2.65
CA ALA A 233 4.04 9.57 -1.66
C ALA A 233 4.74 10.78 -2.29
N ASN A 234 5.59 10.56 -3.29
CA ASN A 234 6.26 11.63 -4.03
C ASN A 234 5.25 12.50 -4.80
N GLY A 235 4.32 11.86 -5.51
CA GLY A 235 3.24 12.55 -6.25
C GLY A 235 2.37 13.42 -5.35
N PHE A 236 1.91 12.87 -4.23
CA PHE A 236 1.09 13.61 -3.24
C PHE A 236 1.92 14.55 -2.34
N ARG A 237 3.26 14.52 -2.43
CA ARG A 237 4.17 15.18 -1.49
C ARG A 237 3.80 14.87 -0.04
N ARG A 238 3.67 13.59 0.26
CA ARG A 238 3.31 13.07 1.59
C ARG A 238 4.46 12.26 2.18
N SER A 239 4.50 12.21 3.50
CA SER A 239 5.30 11.23 4.21
C SER A 239 4.63 9.86 4.18
N VAL A 240 5.43 8.82 4.35
CA VAL A 240 4.96 7.44 4.56
C VAL A 240 5.16 7.10 6.02
N GLU A 241 4.09 6.69 6.68
CA GLU A 241 4.16 6.12 8.03
C GLU A 241 4.23 4.61 7.90
N LEU A 242 5.09 3.95 8.70
CA LEU A 242 5.32 2.51 8.67
C LEU A 242 5.18 1.89 10.06
N SER A 243 4.57 0.71 10.13
CA SER A 243 4.55 -0.13 11.34
C SER A 243 5.64 -1.22 11.28
N ALA A 244 5.64 -2.10 12.30
CA ALA A 244 6.62 -3.17 12.42
C ALA A 244 6.39 -4.40 11.52
N ASP A 245 5.22 -4.50 10.87
CA ASP A 245 4.82 -5.63 10.01
C ASP A 245 4.77 -5.28 8.52
N GLY A 246 5.21 -4.06 8.15
CA GLY A 246 5.15 -3.59 6.77
C GLY A 246 3.82 -2.96 6.39
N THR A 247 2.92 -2.73 7.36
CA THR A 247 1.77 -1.85 7.15
C THR A 247 2.27 -0.41 6.96
N TRP A 248 1.73 0.27 5.95
CA TRP A 248 2.05 1.64 5.60
C TRP A 248 0.78 2.50 5.53
N TRP A 249 0.88 3.81 5.80
CA TRP A 249 -0.23 4.74 5.55
C TRP A 249 0.26 6.15 5.25
N PHE A 250 -0.63 6.96 4.67
CA PHE A 250 -0.40 8.39 4.48
C PHE A 250 -1.13 9.18 5.58
N PRO A 251 -0.44 10.06 6.32
CA PRO A 251 -1.09 10.94 7.27
C PRO A 251 -1.85 12.05 6.49
N ASP A 252 -3.13 12.24 6.82
CA ASP A 252 -4.00 13.29 6.30
C ASP A 252 -4.10 13.36 4.75
N MET A 253 -4.92 12.47 4.17
CA MET A 253 -5.36 12.56 2.77
C MET A 253 -6.45 13.66 2.63
N GLY A 254 -6.07 14.93 2.79
CA GLY A 254 -6.83 16.07 2.26
C GLY A 254 -6.34 16.32 0.83
N ILE A 255 -7.19 16.14 -0.17
CA ILE A 255 -6.72 15.99 -1.56
C ILE A 255 -7.20 17.13 -2.47
N GLU A 256 -6.24 17.76 -3.14
CA GLU A 256 -6.39 18.33 -4.49
C GLU A 256 -5.72 17.31 -5.45
N THR A 257 -6.50 16.62 -6.29
CA THR A 257 -6.08 15.44 -7.11
C THR A 257 -5.40 15.78 -8.43
N ASP A 258 -5.50 17.04 -8.88
CA ASP A 258 -5.26 17.39 -10.29
C ASP A 258 -3.78 17.35 -10.71
N GLU A 259 -2.83 17.48 -9.78
CA GLU A 259 -1.38 17.49 -10.10
C GLU A 259 -0.79 16.10 -10.34
N ILE A 260 -1.42 15.02 -9.84
CA ILE A 260 -0.81 13.68 -9.79
C ILE A 260 -1.17 12.85 -11.01
N LEU A 261 -2.41 12.96 -11.47
CA LEU A 261 -2.85 12.37 -12.73
C LEU A 261 -2.09 12.97 -13.92
N ALA A 262 -1.61 14.21 -13.81
CA ALA A 262 -0.76 14.85 -14.81
C ALA A 262 0.69 14.32 -14.81
N ALA A 263 1.17 13.79 -13.68
CA ALA A 263 2.51 13.25 -13.52
C ALA A 263 2.59 11.73 -13.77
N TRP A 264 1.47 10.99 -13.66
CA TRP A 264 1.44 9.56 -13.98
C TRP A 264 1.56 9.35 -15.50
N PRO A 265 2.60 8.66 -15.99
CA PRO A 265 2.68 8.29 -17.39
C PRO A 265 1.59 7.26 -17.69
N ALA A 266 0.41 7.73 -18.11
CA ALA A 266 -0.61 6.85 -18.65
C ALA A 266 0.01 6.09 -19.84
N SER A 267 0.04 4.75 -19.73
CA SER A 267 0.56 3.75 -20.68
C SER A 267 2.06 3.44 -20.65
N ARG A 268 2.38 2.23 -20.16
CA ARG A 268 3.26 1.28 -20.85
C ARG A 268 2.56 -0.07 -20.94
#